data_AF-A0A1J5WUG7-F1
#
_entry.id   AF-A0A1J5WUG7-F1
#
_cell.length_a   1.000
_cell.length_b   1.000
_cell.length_c   1.000
_cell.angle_alpha   90.00
_cell.angle_beta   90.00
_cell.angle_gamma   90.00
#
_symmetry.space_group_name_H-M   'P 1'
#
loop_
_entity.id
_entity.type
_entity.pdbx_description
1 polymer ?
#
loop_
_entity_poly.entity_id
_entity_poly.type
_entity_poly.pdbx_seq_one_letter_code
_entity_poly.pdbx_strand_id
1 'polypeptide(L)'
;CIPEILKDGGSACSFPGCKNDNLLKEIFGNIIEQHNGGARVCPLTIDLLTLTIPGRWPNQVLLHLGTVVTLENIALSDALLFKLLKKTHVVVGENVSVFGNFKGEDCIRAGMNTRKLGLLRPAFFPEPGHLFGENEVCFVKNIARMPNNSIKLGKVGRLKLWNNSFRIFPKLKLHEENVIEELSLEANEKKYLSEIDCVADNSIWLGKTKRLVLFNYSINILPKLMVHEEGDAEVLYLDAGEINPLSEKLLEGSKNVCVRKFKRMEVCNCSVNVFFKLVLNKEMELLSMVANRKEHVSGIMGAKNNSIRFGKVKRLKLSNYSIKILLKLKLYEEYVMEELVLNAPELEHVSGILYEALYITRTGILYKANNDIYIGKVENLMLRDYSINILPKLKLHEGNVMEKFHLSAYKTEHISEILCAADNSIRFGKVKRLERD
;
A
#
# COMPACT_ATOMS: atom_id res chain seq x y z
N CYS A 1 -7.24 29.71 -23.72
CA CYS A 1 -5.98 29.04 -24.06
C CYS A 1 -5.80 27.70 -23.34
N ILE A 2 -5.92 27.59 -22.01
CA ILE A 2 -5.61 26.33 -21.27
C ILE A 2 -6.42 25.09 -21.72
N PRO A 3 -7.74 25.18 -22.01
CA PRO A 3 -8.52 23.98 -22.36
C PRO A 3 -8.22 23.40 -23.75
N GLU A 4 -7.70 24.20 -24.70
CA GLU A 4 -7.38 23.75 -26.07
C GLU A 4 -5.96 23.17 -26.18
N ILE A 5 -4.98 23.73 -25.45
CA ILE A 5 -3.58 23.27 -25.48
C ILE A 5 -3.43 21.84 -24.90
N LEU A 6 -4.30 21.46 -23.95
CA LEU A 6 -4.32 20.13 -23.34
C LEU A 6 -4.88 19.03 -24.25
N LYS A 7 -5.63 19.37 -25.31
CA LYS A 7 -6.18 18.39 -26.25
C LYS A 7 -5.17 17.96 -27.34
N ASP A 8 -4.27 18.87 -27.75
CA ASP A 8 -3.43 18.67 -28.94
C ASP A 8 -1.92 18.52 -28.64
N GLY A 9 -1.52 18.36 -27.37
CA GLY A 9 -0.15 18.01 -27.02
C GLY A 9 0.88 19.13 -27.19
N GLY A 10 0.51 20.40 -26.96
CA GLY A 10 1.46 21.51 -26.84
C GLY A 10 1.67 22.41 -28.07
N SER A 11 0.66 22.57 -28.93
CA SER A 11 0.67 23.62 -29.95
C SER A 11 0.53 25.03 -29.35
N ALA A 12 1.09 26.05 -30.01
CA ALA A 12 1.12 27.44 -29.52
C ALA A 12 -0.28 28.09 -29.56
N CYS A 13 -0.65 28.87 -28.52
CA CYS A 13 -1.96 29.53 -28.47
C CYS A 13 -2.12 30.52 -29.64
N SER A 14 -3.18 30.38 -30.42
CA SER A 14 -3.49 31.22 -31.60
C SER A 14 -4.07 32.60 -31.25
N PHE A 15 -4.23 32.92 -29.96
CA PHE A 15 -4.75 34.21 -29.50
C PHE A 15 -3.79 35.37 -29.82
N PRO A 16 -4.27 36.48 -30.41
CA PRO A 16 -3.44 37.66 -30.69
C PRO A 16 -2.91 38.24 -29.37
N GLY A 17 -1.59 38.18 -29.16
CA GLY A 17 -0.92 38.63 -27.93
C GLY A 17 -0.04 37.56 -27.26
N CYS A 18 -0.29 36.28 -27.50
CA CYS A 18 0.49 35.17 -26.93
C CYS A 18 1.48 34.52 -27.92
N LYS A 19 1.64 35.08 -29.12
CA LYS A 19 2.41 34.45 -30.22
C LYS A 19 3.90 34.24 -29.92
N ASN A 20 4.46 34.98 -28.95
CA ASN A 20 5.87 34.89 -28.56
C ASN A 20 6.06 34.42 -27.10
N ASP A 21 4.99 34.00 -26.42
CA ASP A 21 5.06 33.58 -25.02
C ASP A 21 5.35 32.08 -24.92
N ASN A 22 6.63 31.75 -24.74
CA ASN A 22 7.12 30.38 -24.59
C ASN A 22 7.02 29.85 -23.15
N LEU A 23 6.54 30.64 -22.19
CA LEU A 23 6.53 30.25 -20.77
C LEU A 23 5.71 28.97 -20.53
N LEU A 24 4.57 28.83 -21.21
CA LEU A 24 3.75 27.61 -21.14
C LEU A 24 4.37 26.43 -21.89
N LYS A 25 5.21 26.66 -22.90
CA LYS A 25 5.94 25.61 -23.64
C LYS A 25 7.16 25.12 -22.85
N GLU A 26 7.84 26.01 -22.12
CA GLU A 26 8.88 25.67 -21.15
C GLU A 26 8.28 24.99 -19.92
N ILE A 27 7.13 25.44 -19.40
CA ILE A 27 6.46 24.77 -18.27
C ILE A 27 5.92 23.40 -18.72
N PHE A 28 5.36 23.26 -19.93
CA PHE A 28 5.01 21.93 -20.46
C PHE A 28 6.24 21.07 -20.71
N GLY A 29 7.33 21.64 -21.24
CA GLY A 29 8.62 20.96 -21.43
C GLY A 29 9.24 20.50 -20.11
N ASN A 30 9.13 21.30 -19.04
CA ASN A 30 9.64 20.98 -17.71
C ASN A 30 8.73 20.03 -16.93
N ILE A 31 7.40 20.14 -17.09
CA ILE A 31 6.44 19.15 -16.58
C ILE A 31 6.61 17.85 -17.34
N ILE A 32 6.89 17.88 -18.65
CA ILE A 32 7.22 16.69 -19.43
C ILE A 32 8.63 16.18 -19.08
N GLU A 33 9.64 16.97 -18.78
CA GLU A 33 10.95 16.43 -18.36
C GLU A 33 10.95 15.95 -16.90
N GLN A 34 10.04 16.44 -16.06
CA GLN A 34 9.82 15.96 -14.69
C GLN A 34 8.76 14.84 -14.59
N HIS A 35 7.85 14.69 -15.58
CA HIS A 35 6.83 13.63 -15.64
C HIS A 35 7.00 12.60 -16.78
N ASN A 36 7.80 12.87 -17.82
CA ASN A 36 8.45 11.87 -18.68
C ASN A 36 9.87 11.66 -18.11
N GLY A 37 10.17 10.65 -17.31
CA GLY A 37 9.54 9.32 -17.35
C GLY A 37 9.62 8.65 -18.75
N GLY A 38 10.34 9.26 -19.71
CA GLY A 38 10.11 8.98 -21.13
C GLY A 38 11.27 9.32 -22.06
N ALA A 39 12.52 9.09 -21.63
CA ALA A 39 13.23 8.09 -22.39
C ALA A 39 12.81 6.75 -21.79
N ARG A 40 11.77 6.13 -22.37
CA ARG A 40 11.60 4.67 -22.26
C ARG A 40 12.83 4.06 -22.90
N VAL A 41 13.93 4.05 -22.18
CA VAL A 41 14.94 3.03 -22.40
C VAL A 41 14.32 1.80 -21.76
N CYS A 42 13.43 1.13 -22.52
CA CYS A 42 13.35 -0.31 -22.38
C CYS A 42 14.81 -0.78 -22.35
N PRO A 43 15.24 -1.53 -21.32
CA PRO A 43 16.49 -2.24 -21.46
C PRO A 43 16.37 -2.98 -22.79
N LEU A 44 17.29 -2.71 -23.73
CA LEU A 44 17.36 -3.46 -24.97
C LEU A 44 17.15 -4.93 -24.61
N THR A 45 16.31 -5.63 -25.36
CA THR A 45 16.23 -7.09 -25.27
C THR A 45 17.63 -7.61 -25.57
N ILE A 46 18.41 -7.87 -24.50
CA ILE A 46 19.72 -8.49 -24.61
C ILE A 46 19.42 -9.95 -24.95
N ASP A 47 19.09 -10.26 -26.21
CA ASP A 47 18.70 -11.63 -26.57
C ASP A 47 19.89 -12.59 -26.43
N LEU A 48 21.10 -12.05 -26.48
CA LEU A 48 22.36 -12.76 -26.32
C LEU A 48 23.23 -12.09 -25.24
N LEU A 49 23.62 -12.84 -24.20
CA LEU A 49 24.65 -12.40 -23.25
C LEU A 49 25.94 -13.10 -23.64
N THR A 50 26.86 -12.36 -24.26
CA THR A 50 28.15 -12.88 -24.70
C THR A 50 29.27 -12.32 -23.83
N LEU A 51 30.02 -13.22 -23.19
CA LEU A 51 31.23 -12.83 -22.50
C LEU A 51 32.34 -12.63 -23.55
N THR A 52 32.96 -11.46 -23.56
CA THR A 52 34.16 -11.19 -24.35
C THR A 52 35.28 -10.84 -23.38
N ILE A 53 36.39 -11.59 -23.40
CA ILE A 53 37.56 -11.32 -22.55
C ILE A 53 38.66 -10.73 -23.45
N PRO A 54 38.88 -9.40 -23.43
CA PRO A 54 39.90 -8.77 -24.25
C PRO A 54 41.28 -9.41 -24.01
N GLY A 55 41.97 -9.79 -25.09
CA GLY A 55 43.34 -10.32 -25.03
C GLY A 55 43.51 -11.76 -24.53
N ARG A 56 42.42 -12.45 -24.16
CA ARG A 56 42.48 -13.88 -23.81
C ARG A 56 41.75 -14.74 -24.83
N TRP A 57 40.49 -14.44 -25.14
CA TRP A 57 39.63 -15.32 -25.93
C TRP A 57 38.95 -14.49 -27.04
N PRO A 58 39.20 -14.78 -28.34
CA PRO A 58 38.61 -14.02 -29.45
C PRO A 58 37.13 -14.35 -29.71
N ASN A 59 36.62 -15.42 -29.09
CA ASN A 59 35.27 -15.93 -29.34
C ASN A 59 34.29 -15.51 -28.24
N GLN A 60 33.11 -15.05 -28.65
CA GLN A 60 32.00 -14.73 -27.78
C GLN A 60 31.48 -16.00 -27.09
N VAL A 61 31.43 -16.01 -25.74
CA VAL A 61 30.84 -17.14 -24.99
C VAL A 61 29.38 -16.86 -24.69
N LEU A 62 28.48 -17.67 -25.25
CA LEU A 62 27.04 -17.57 -24.98
C LEU A 62 26.72 -18.07 -23.57
N LEU A 63 26.14 -17.21 -22.74
CA LEU A 63 25.61 -17.62 -21.43
C LEU A 63 24.25 -18.32 -21.61
N HIS A 64 24.16 -19.56 -21.10
CA HIS A 64 22.97 -20.41 -21.16
C HIS A 64 22.63 -20.97 -19.77
N LEU A 65 21.53 -21.73 -19.67
CA LEU A 65 21.01 -22.23 -18.39
C LEU A 65 22.00 -23.10 -17.59
N GLY A 66 22.94 -23.75 -18.28
CA GLY A 66 23.99 -24.56 -17.67
C GLY A 66 25.23 -23.77 -17.24
N THR A 67 25.32 -22.49 -17.61
CA THR A 67 26.45 -21.64 -17.23
C THR A 67 26.31 -21.20 -15.78
N VAL A 68 27.34 -21.44 -14.97
CA VAL A 68 27.44 -20.93 -13.60
C VAL A 68 28.14 -19.58 -13.62
N VAL A 69 27.49 -18.56 -13.05
CA VAL A 69 28.02 -17.21 -12.92
C VAL A 69 28.18 -16.89 -11.43
N THR A 70 29.43 -16.78 -10.98
CA THR A 70 29.76 -16.37 -9.62
C THR A 70 29.94 -14.86 -9.56
N LEU A 71 29.17 -14.20 -8.70
CA LEU A 71 29.23 -12.77 -8.45
C LEU A 71 29.96 -12.53 -7.13
N GLU A 72 31.12 -11.91 -7.19
CA GLU A 72 31.93 -11.64 -6.00
C GLU A 72 32.72 -10.35 -6.20
N ASN A 73 32.72 -9.50 -5.18
CA ASN A 73 33.39 -8.19 -5.21
C ASN A 73 33.07 -7.41 -6.49
N ILE A 74 31.77 -7.29 -6.78
CA ILE A 74 31.26 -6.74 -8.04
C ILE A 74 30.02 -5.87 -7.79
N ALA A 75 29.91 -4.79 -8.55
CA ALA A 75 28.68 -4.02 -8.67
C ALA A 75 28.14 -4.17 -10.09
N LEU A 76 26.86 -4.50 -10.21
CA LEU A 76 26.20 -4.76 -11.49
C LEU A 76 25.06 -3.77 -11.70
N SER A 77 24.76 -3.47 -12.96
CA SER A 77 23.50 -2.82 -13.28
C SER A 77 22.32 -3.76 -13.01
N ASP A 78 21.18 -3.20 -12.59
CA ASP A 78 19.91 -3.91 -12.40
C ASP A 78 19.53 -4.78 -13.62
N ALA A 79 19.62 -4.22 -14.83
CA ALA A 79 19.31 -4.90 -16.06
C ALA A 79 20.19 -6.16 -16.27
N LEU A 80 21.49 -6.03 -16.00
CA LEU A 80 22.41 -7.16 -16.12
C LEU A 80 22.12 -8.24 -15.07
N LEU A 81 21.87 -7.85 -13.82
CA LEU A 81 21.52 -8.81 -12.77
C LEU A 81 20.26 -9.61 -13.15
N PHE A 82 19.17 -8.95 -13.54
CA PHE A 82 17.94 -9.66 -13.92
C PHE A 82 18.15 -10.59 -15.11
N LYS A 83 19.01 -10.20 -16.04
CA LYS A 83 19.31 -11.04 -17.20
C LYS A 83 20.09 -12.28 -16.81
N LEU A 84 21.10 -12.15 -15.95
CA LEU A 84 21.85 -13.28 -15.39
C LEU A 84 20.94 -14.22 -14.61
N LEU A 85 20.06 -13.68 -13.76
CA LEU A 85 19.12 -14.46 -12.97
C LEU A 85 18.12 -15.25 -13.83
N LYS A 86 17.79 -14.75 -15.04
CA LYS A 86 16.87 -15.43 -15.97
C LYS A 86 17.55 -16.45 -16.87
N LYS A 87 18.84 -16.31 -17.15
CA LYS A 87 19.54 -17.09 -18.18
C LYS A 87 20.60 -18.05 -17.66
N THR A 88 21.08 -17.87 -16.44
CA THR A 88 22.26 -18.58 -15.91
C THR A 88 22.04 -19.07 -14.49
N HIS A 89 22.89 -19.97 -14.01
CA HIS A 89 22.95 -20.32 -12.60
C HIS A 89 23.81 -19.30 -11.83
N VAL A 90 23.18 -18.42 -11.05
CA VAL A 90 23.88 -17.35 -10.33
C VAL A 90 24.25 -17.80 -8.91
N VAL A 91 25.52 -17.63 -8.55
CA VAL A 91 26.03 -17.79 -7.18
C VAL A 91 26.45 -16.41 -6.67
N VAL A 92 25.85 -15.95 -5.58
CA VAL A 92 26.16 -14.65 -4.97
C VAL A 92 27.16 -14.88 -3.83
N GLY A 93 28.38 -14.38 -4.02
CA GLY A 93 29.45 -14.35 -3.03
C GLY A 93 29.49 -13.03 -2.27
N GLU A 94 30.68 -12.63 -1.84
CA GLU A 94 30.85 -11.44 -1.01
C GLU A 94 30.70 -10.14 -1.79
N ASN A 95 30.21 -9.10 -1.10
CA ASN A 95 30.24 -7.71 -1.57
C ASN A 95 29.61 -7.47 -2.97
N VAL A 96 28.47 -8.11 -3.23
CA VAL A 96 27.68 -7.89 -4.45
C VAL A 96 26.75 -6.70 -4.27
N SER A 97 26.74 -5.79 -5.26
CA SER A 97 25.94 -4.57 -5.23
C SER A 97 25.19 -4.35 -6.54
N VAL A 98 24.08 -3.62 -6.50
CA VAL A 98 23.29 -3.27 -7.70
C VAL A 98 23.07 -1.77 -7.79
N PHE A 99 23.20 -1.25 -9.01
CA PHE A 99 22.95 0.14 -9.38
C PHE A 99 22.08 0.25 -10.63
N GLY A 100 21.56 1.44 -10.93
CA GLY A 100 20.70 1.68 -12.09
C GLY A 100 21.46 1.65 -13.42
N ASN A 101 20.88 0.99 -14.43
CA ASN A 101 21.45 0.97 -15.78
C ASN A 101 21.21 2.25 -16.59
N PHE A 102 22.15 2.63 -17.47
CA PHE A 102 21.95 3.68 -18.48
C PHE A 102 22.56 3.26 -19.82
N LYS A 103 21.99 3.75 -20.92
CA LYS A 103 22.43 3.40 -22.27
C LYS A 103 23.87 3.90 -22.50
N GLY A 104 24.78 2.97 -22.80
CA GLY A 104 26.18 3.27 -23.11
C GLY A 104 27.11 3.36 -21.90
N GLU A 105 26.62 3.09 -20.70
CA GLU A 105 27.47 2.97 -19.50
C GLU A 105 27.88 1.52 -19.25
N ASP A 106 29.04 1.33 -18.60
CA ASP A 106 29.48 0.01 -18.16
C ASP A 106 28.53 -0.58 -17.11
N CYS A 107 27.97 -1.74 -17.45
CA CYS A 107 27.06 -2.50 -16.59
C CYS A 107 27.78 -3.23 -15.43
N ILE A 108 29.11 -3.21 -15.40
CA ILE A 108 29.93 -3.92 -14.42
C ILE A 108 30.95 -2.93 -13.85
N ARG A 109 31.05 -2.91 -12.52
CA ARG A 109 32.05 -2.13 -11.79
C ARG A 109 32.69 -3.01 -10.72
N ALA A 110 33.91 -2.67 -10.31
CA ALA A 110 34.54 -3.31 -9.16
C ALA A 110 33.66 -3.15 -7.91
N GLY A 111 33.66 -4.17 -7.05
CA GLY A 111 32.95 -4.18 -5.79
C GLY A 111 33.31 -2.95 -4.97
N MET A 112 32.29 -2.26 -4.47
CA MET A 112 32.45 -0.98 -3.82
C MET A 112 31.71 -0.95 -2.49
N ASN A 113 32.19 -0.10 -1.59
CA ASN A 113 31.48 0.13 -0.33
C ASN A 113 30.16 0.88 -0.58
N THR A 114 29.28 0.83 0.40
CA THR A 114 27.94 1.39 0.29
C THR A 114 27.92 2.91 0.06
N ARG A 115 28.92 3.64 0.58
CA ARG A 115 29.08 5.08 0.34
C ARG A 115 29.32 5.39 -1.13
N LYS A 116 30.25 4.67 -1.78
CA LYS A 116 30.52 4.81 -3.22
C LYS A 116 29.32 4.37 -4.05
N LEU A 117 28.62 3.32 -3.63
CA LEU A 117 27.39 2.85 -4.29
C LEU A 117 26.26 3.90 -4.23
N GLY A 118 26.17 4.67 -3.14
CA GLY A 118 25.23 5.77 -2.98
C GLY A 118 25.45 6.95 -3.93
N LEU A 119 26.61 7.03 -4.58
CA LEU A 119 26.90 8.01 -5.65
C LEU A 119 26.43 7.55 -7.02
N LEU A 120 26.14 6.25 -7.18
CA LEU A 120 25.61 5.71 -8.42
C LEU A 120 24.11 5.93 -8.52
N ARG A 121 23.60 5.83 -9.76
CA ARG A 121 22.18 5.97 -10.01
C ARG A 121 21.38 4.88 -9.27
N PRO A 122 20.20 5.22 -8.73
CA PRO A 122 19.29 4.26 -8.13
C PRO A 122 18.92 3.13 -9.09
N ALA A 123 18.87 1.90 -8.58
CA ALA A 123 18.34 0.76 -9.32
C ALA A 123 16.85 0.95 -9.63
N PHE A 124 16.45 0.62 -10.86
CA PHE A 124 15.08 0.61 -11.33
C PHE A 124 14.69 -0.81 -11.76
N PHE A 125 13.63 -1.33 -11.14
CA PHE A 125 13.13 -2.66 -11.40
C PHE A 125 11.96 -2.55 -12.38
N PRO A 126 12.12 -2.90 -13.67
CA PRO A 126 11.13 -2.60 -14.70
C PRO A 126 9.83 -3.37 -14.52
N GLU A 127 8.72 -2.73 -14.92
CA GLU A 127 7.38 -3.28 -14.86
C GLU A 127 7.20 -4.50 -15.80
N PRO A 128 6.37 -5.49 -15.45
CA PRO A 128 6.39 -6.85 -15.99
C PRO A 128 5.67 -7.00 -17.34
N GLY A 129 5.34 -5.92 -18.05
CA GLY A 129 4.43 -5.95 -19.20
C GLY A 129 4.77 -7.03 -20.25
N HIS A 130 6.05 -7.39 -20.43
CA HIS A 130 6.45 -8.37 -21.46
C HIS A 130 7.67 -9.25 -21.08
N LEU A 131 8.17 -9.20 -19.84
CA LEU A 131 9.54 -9.68 -19.51
C LEU A 131 9.64 -11.08 -18.86
N PHE A 132 8.53 -11.77 -18.58
CA PHE A 132 8.54 -13.06 -17.87
C PHE A 132 7.91 -14.22 -18.66
N GLY A 133 7.97 -14.15 -19.99
CA GLY A 133 7.73 -15.34 -20.84
C GLY A 133 8.92 -16.32 -20.76
N GLU A 134 8.60 -17.60 -20.57
CA GLU A 134 9.41 -18.81 -20.75
C GLU A 134 10.58 -19.11 -19.78
N ASN A 135 11.14 -18.15 -19.03
CA ASN A 135 12.30 -18.42 -18.14
C ASN A 135 12.10 -18.07 -16.65
N GLU A 136 10.87 -18.14 -16.14
CA GLU A 136 10.56 -17.98 -14.70
C GLU A 136 11.31 -19.00 -13.82
N VAL A 137 11.50 -20.23 -14.32
CA VAL A 137 12.13 -21.32 -13.56
C VAL A 137 13.56 -21.01 -13.13
N CYS A 138 14.37 -20.43 -14.02
CA CYS A 138 15.77 -20.10 -13.72
C CYS A 138 15.84 -19.00 -12.65
N PHE A 139 15.01 -17.97 -12.81
CA PHE A 139 14.91 -16.86 -11.86
C PHE A 139 14.51 -17.36 -10.46
N VAL A 140 13.41 -18.11 -10.36
CA VAL A 140 12.91 -18.63 -9.07
C VAL A 140 13.97 -19.51 -8.41
N LYS A 141 14.62 -20.41 -9.16
CA LYS A 141 15.72 -21.24 -8.63
C LYS A 141 16.84 -20.37 -8.09
N ASN A 142 17.32 -19.37 -8.84
CA ASN A 142 18.41 -18.50 -8.38
C ASN A 142 18.04 -17.73 -7.12
N ILE A 143 16.84 -17.16 -7.03
CA ILE A 143 16.40 -16.44 -5.83
C ILE A 143 16.32 -17.38 -4.62
N ALA A 144 15.79 -18.59 -4.77
CA ALA A 144 15.61 -19.54 -3.67
C ALA A 144 16.93 -19.93 -2.97
N ARG A 145 18.02 -20.09 -3.73
CA ARG A 145 19.37 -20.42 -3.20
C ARG A 145 20.15 -19.20 -2.72
N MET A 146 19.70 -18.00 -3.05
CA MET A 146 20.40 -16.77 -2.69
C MET A 146 20.20 -16.45 -1.19
N PRO A 147 21.26 -16.11 -0.44
CA PRO A 147 21.11 -15.68 0.95
C PRO A 147 20.31 -14.37 1.06
N ASN A 148 19.56 -14.21 2.15
CA ASN A 148 18.89 -12.93 2.46
C ASN A 148 19.94 -11.84 2.71
N ASN A 149 19.60 -10.58 2.42
CA ASN A 149 20.50 -9.44 2.57
C ASN A 149 21.87 -9.56 1.85
N SER A 150 21.96 -10.38 0.79
CA SER A 150 23.20 -10.64 0.06
C SER A 150 23.52 -9.61 -1.03
N ILE A 151 22.51 -8.87 -1.51
CA ILE A 151 22.66 -7.87 -2.57
C ILE A 151 22.52 -6.48 -1.97
N LYS A 152 23.58 -5.68 -1.99
CA LYS A 152 23.52 -4.28 -1.53
C LYS A 152 22.85 -3.40 -2.59
N LEU A 153 21.90 -2.60 -2.18
CA LEU A 153 21.34 -1.53 -2.99
C LEU A 153 21.99 -0.20 -2.65
N GLY A 154 22.24 0.61 -3.68
CA GLY A 154 22.66 2.00 -3.53
C GLY A 154 21.55 2.88 -2.98
N LYS A 155 21.64 4.19 -3.25
CA LYS A 155 20.57 5.12 -2.91
C LYS A 155 19.34 4.79 -3.75
N VAL A 156 18.19 4.58 -3.13
CA VAL A 156 16.93 4.26 -3.82
C VAL A 156 15.85 5.21 -3.35
N GLY A 157 15.43 6.12 -4.23
CA GLY A 157 14.31 7.02 -3.97
C GLY A 157 12.97 6.29 -4.05
N ARG A 158 12.76 5.47 -5.09
CA ARG A 158 11.55 4.68 -5.27
C ARG A 158 11.90 3.24 -5.66
N LEU A 159 11.34 2.28 -4.94
CA LEU A 159 11.50 0.85 -5.22
C LEU A 159 10.14 0.24 -5.49
N LYS A 160 9.93 -0.28 -6.70
CA LYS A 160 8.72 -0.99 -7.08
C LYS A 160 9.06 -2.43 -7.44
N LEU A 161 8.45 -3.40 -6.76
CA LEU A 161 8.67 -4.82 -7.03
C LEU A 161 7.32 -5.52 -7.15
N TRP A 162 7.06 -6.06 -8.34
CA TRP A 162 5.80 -6.71 -8.66
C TRP A 162 5.99 -8.17 -9.06
N ASN A 163 5.09 -9.02 -8.58
CA ASN A 163 4.96 -10.43 -8.92
C ASN A 163 6.29 -11.18 -8.77
N ASN A 164 6.91 -11.61 -9.88
CA ASN A 164 8.18 -12.33 -9.79
C ASN A 164 9.32 -11.52 -9.17
N SER A 165 9.39 -10.22 -9.48
CA SER A 165 10.44 -9.37 -8.90
C SER A 165 10.27 -9.17 -7.39
N PHE A 166 9.06 -9.30 -6.84
CA PHE A 166 8.84 -9.25 -5.39
C PHE A 166 9.67 -10.30 -4.62
N ARG A 167 9.92 -11.48 -5.21
CA ARG A 167 10.71 -12.55 -4.59
C ARG A 167 12.15 -12.15 -4.24
N ILE A 168 12.73 -11.19 -4.97
CA ILE A 168 14.09 -10.72 -4.70
C ILE A 168 14.16 -9.87 -3.43
N PHE A 169 13.03 -9.36 -2.94
CA PHE A 169 12.99 -8.34 -1.90
C PHE A 169 13.76 -8.72 -0.62
N PRO A 170 13.61 -9.94 -0.05
CA PRO A 170 14.41 -10.33 1.13
C PRO A 170 15.92 -10.48 0.86
N LYS A 171 16.32 -10.54 -0.41
CA LYS A 171 17.72 -10.66 -0.83
C LYS A 171 18.41 -9.31 -0.90
N LEU A 172 17.64 -8.23 -0.96
CA LEU A 172 18.13 -6.86 -1.04
C LEU A 172 18.47 -6.32 0.36
N LYS A 173 19.63 -5.69 0.48
CA LYS A 173 20.09 -4.96 1.66
C LYS A 173 20.17 -3.47 1.33
N LEU A 174 19.29 -2.70 1.96
CA LEU A 174 19.28 -1.24 1.84
C LEU A 174 20.37 -0.63 2.73
N HIS A 175 20.92 0.51 2.32
CA HIS A 175 21.92 1.25 3.11
C HIS A 175 21.28 2.02 4.27
N GLU A 176 21.97 2.10 5.42
CA GLU A 176 21.50 2.74 6.67
C GLU A 176 21.00 4.18 6.49
N GLU A 177 21.65 4.93 5.61
CA GLU A 177 21.32 6.33 5.31
C GLU A 177 20.29 6.48 4.17
N ASN A 178 19.74 5.37 3.66
CA ASN A 178 18.81 5.43 2.54
C ASN A 178 17.47 6.03 2.97
N VAL A 179 16.99 6.97 2.15
CA VAL A 179 15.68 7.59 2.28
C VAL A 179 14.84 7.16 1.09
N ILE A 180 13.84 6.31 1.36
CA ILE A 180 12.90 5.81 0.38
C ILE A 180 11.66 6.70 0.41
N GLU A 181 11.40 7.41 -0.69
CA GLU A 181 10.16 8.15 -0.89
C GLU A 181 8.98 7.19 -1.01
N GLU A 182 9.14 6.11 -1.78
CA GLU A 182 8.08 5.13 -2.03
C GLU A 182 8.64 3.71 -2.19
N LEU A 183 8.17 2.78 -1.35
CA LEU A 183 8.32 1.35 -1.53
C LEU A 183 6.96 0.76 -1.93
N SER A 184 6.84 0.25 -3.15
CA SER A 184 5.63 -0.38 -3.66
C SER A 184 5.88 -1.85 -3.96
N LEU A 185 5.13 -2.74 -3.31
CA LEU A 185 5.23 -4.18 -3.47
C LEU A 185 3.89 -4.74 -3.92
N GLU A 186 3.92 -5.65 -4.88
CA GLU A 186 2.72 -6.32 -5.39
C GLU A 186 3.00 -7.80 -5.59
N ALA A 187 2.08 -8.64 -5.13
CA ALA A 187 2.10 -10.07 -5.41
C ALA A 187 0.67 -10.53 -5.66
N ASN A 188 0.32 -10.81 -6.91
CA ASN A 188 -1.06 -11.14 -7.28
C ASN A 188 -1.42 -12.60 -7.04
N GLU A 189 -0.42 -13.45 -6.84
CA GLU A 189 -0.60 -14.87 -6.59
C GLU A 189 0.21 -15.31 -5.37
N LYS A 190 -0.35 -16.26 -4.62
CA LYS A 190 0.29 -16.88 -3.45
C LYS A 190 1.68 -17.46 -3.77
N LYS A 191 1.90 -17.93 -5.00
CA LYS A 191 3.17 -18.55 -5.41
C LYS A 191 4.39 -17.65 -5.19
N TYR A 192 4.21 -16.33 -5.11
CA TYR A 192 5.27 -15.35 -4.87
C TYR A 192 5.69 -15.22 -3.39
N LEU A 193 5.02 -15.93 -2.47
CA LEU A 193 5.32 -15.88 -1.03
C LEU A 193 6.37 -16.88 -0.56
N SER A 194 6.77 -17.85 -1.40
CA SER A 194 7.69 -18.93 -0.99
C SER A 194 9.00 -18.41 -0.38
N GLU A 195 9.52 -17.30 -0.90
CA GLU A 195 10.75 -16.67 -0.42
C GLU A 195 10.53 -15.78 0.81
N ILE A 196 9.29 -15.38 1.09
CA ILE A 196 8.90 -14.54 2.22
C ILE A 196 8.62 -15.39 3.47
N ASP A 197 7.99 -16.54 3.30
CA ASP A 197 7.60 -17.43 4.42
C ASP A 197 8.82 -17.88 5.25
N CYS A 198 9.99 -18.02 4.61
CA CYS A 198 11.25 -18.38 5.27
C CYS A 198 11.99 -17.19 5.91
N VAL A 199 11.47 -15.97 5.80
CA VAL A 199 12.10 -14.77 6.35
C VAL A 199 11.72 -14.63 7.82
N ALA A 200 12.68 -14.33 8.69
CA ALA A 200 12.40 -14.06 10.09
C ALA A 200 11.61 -12.74 10.25
N ASP A 201 10.75 -12.66 11.26
CA ASP A 201 10.07 -11.40 11.59
C ASP A 201 11.10 -10.31 11.92
N ASN A 202 10.76 -9.06 11.60
CA ASN A 202 11.62 -7.90 11.84
C ASN A 202 13.07 -8.07 11.30
N SER A 203 13.27 -8.75 10.17
CA SER A 203 14.61 -8.98 9.61
C SER A 203 14.93 -8.18 8.34
N ILE A 204 13.92 -7.54 7.74
CA ILE A 204 14.07 -6.68 6.57
C ILE A 204 14.07 -5.23 7.03
N TRP A 205 15.24 -4.62 7.06
CA TRP A 205 15.42 -3.22 7.41
C TRP A 205 15.18 -2.32 6.18
N LEU A 206 14.26 -1.36 6.29
CA LEU A 206 13.87 -0.44 5.21
C LEU A 206 14.54 0.94 5.31
N GLY A 207 15.11 1.27 6.46
CA GLY A 207 15.60 2.61 6.73
C GLY A 207 14.50 3.65 6.86
N LYS A 208 14.75 4.84 6.33
CA LYS A 208 13.83 5.97 6.39
C LYS A 208 12.86 5.87 5.21
N THR A 209 11.65 5.37 5.45
CA THR A 209 10.63 5.19 4.41
C THR A 209 9.45 6.12 4.62
N LYS A 210 9.18 6.99 3.63
CA LYS A 210 8.03 7.91 3.68
C LYS A 210 6.72 7.22 3.34
N ARG A 211 6.68 6.45 2.25
CA ARG A 211 5.47 5.77 1.77
C ARG A 211 5.71 4.28 1.55
N LEU A 212 4.87 3.44 2.13
CA LEU A 212 4.86 1.99 1.94
C LEU A 212 3.51 1.59 1.33
N VAL A 213 3.54 0.97 0.16
CA VAL A 213 2.37 0.57 -0.62
C VAL A 213 2.43 -0.93 -0.86
N LEU A 214 1.46 -1.68 -0.33
CA LEU A 214 1.41 -3.14 -0.42
C LEU A 214 0.11 -3.57 -1.10
N PHE A 215 0.24 -4.28 -2.21
CA PHE A 215 -0.86 -4.84 -2.98
C PHE A 215 -0.95 -6.37 -2.85
N ASN A 216 -2.18 -6.87 -2.71
CA ASN A 216 -2.55 -8.29 -2.73
C ASN A 216 -1.75 -9.11 -1.71
N TYR A 217 -1.10 -10.19 -2.14
CA TYR A 217 -0.34 -11.08 -1.24
C TYR A 217 0.90 -10.41 -0.64
N SER A 218 1.37 -9.29 -1.16
CA SER A 218 2.56 -8.62 -0.62
C SER A 218 2.36 -8.11 0.81
N ILE A 219 1.12 -7.92 1.28
CA ILE A 219 0.80 -7.53 2.66
C ILE A 219 1.41 -8.49 3.71
N ASN A 220 1.67 -9.75 3.31
CA ASN A 220 2.29 -10.76 4.17
C ASN A 220 3.76 -10.45 4.52
N ILE A 221 4.37 -9.46 3.86
CA ILE A 221 5.69 -8.98 4.22
C ILE A 221 5.69 -8.13 5.49
N LEU A 222 4.54 -7.57 5.91
CA LEU A 222 4.44 -6.61 7.00
C LEU A 222 5.17 -7.06 8.29
N PRO A 223 5.05 -8.32 8.75
CA PRO A 223 5.78 -8.79 9.94
C PRO A 223 7.30 -8.83 9.79
N LYS A 224 7.77 -8.93 8.56
CA LYS A 224 9.19 -9.05 8.24
C LYS A 224 9.88 -7.68 8.22
N LEU A 225 9.11 -6.59 8.14
CA LEU A 225 9.63 -5.24 7.93
C LEU A 225 9.98 -4.50 9.24
N MET A 226 11.14 -3.85 9.23
CA MET A 226 11.55 -2.82 10.18
C MET A 226 11.78 -1.49 9.48
N VAL A 227 11.11 -0.44 9.94
CA VAL A 227 11.35 0.95 9.50
C VAL A 227 12.16 1.65 10.60
N HIS A 228 13.01 2.62 10.25
CA HIS A 228 13.82 3.40 11.20
C HIS A 228 12.93 4.25 12.15
N GLU A 229 13.38 4.54 13.38
CA GLU A 229 12.59 5.35 14.36
C GLU A 229 12.58 6.84 14.04
N GLU A 230 13.71 7.36 13.58
CA GLU A 230 13.85 8.74 13.12
C GLU A 230 13.52 8.81 11.63
N GLY A 231 12.30 9.21 11.30
CA GLY A 231 11.89 9.42 9.92
C GLY A 231 10.43 9.89 9.81
N ASP A 232 10.16 10.70 8.79
CA ASP A 232 8.81 11.16 8.44
C ASP A 232 8.05 10.06 7.69
N ALA A 233 7.75 8.95 8.37
CA ALA A 233 6.87 7.93 7.81
C ALA A 233 5.45 8.50 7.68
N GLU A 234 5.05 8.81 6.45
CA GLU A 234 3.84 9.55 6.15
C GLU A 234 2.66 8.61 5.88
N VAL A 235 2.79 7.67 4.94
CA VAL A 235 1.66 6.87 4.43
C VAL A 235 1.96 5.37 4.39
N LEU A 236 1.09 4.58 5.02
CA LEU A 236 0.96 3.15 4.76
C LEU A 236 -0.32 2.88 3.97
N TYR A 237 -0.18 2.32 2.77
CA TYR A 237 -1.30 1.92 1.91
C TYR A 237 -1.32 0.40 1.76
N LEU A 238 -2.45 -0.23 2.10
CA LEU A 238 -2.66 -1.67 2.02
C LEU A 238 -3.92 -1.95 1.19
N ASP A 239 -3.79 -2.67 0.07
CA ASP A 239 -4.95 -3.09 -0.71
C ASP A 239 -4.82 -4.55 -1.11
N ALA A 240 -5.80 -5.37 -0.77
CA ALA A 240 -5.81 -6.78 -1.15
C ALA A 240 -7.16 -7.15 -1.75
N GLY A 241 -7.15 -7.55 -3.02
CA GLY A 241 -8.37 -7.92 -3.75
C GLY A 241 -9.03 -9.19 -3.20
N GLU A 242 -8.24 -10.15 -2.71
CA GLU A 242 -8.74 -11.42 -2.17
C GLU A 242 -8.00 -11.82 -0.88
N ILE A 243 -8.73 -12.36 0.11
CA ILE A 243 -8.16 -12.94 1.32
C ILE A 243 -7.71 -14.34 0.99
N ASN A 244 -6.47 -14.67 1.34
CA ASN A 244 -6.09 -16.04 1.60
C ASN A 244 -6.14 -16.27 3.11
N PRO A 245 -6.74 -17.36 3.63
CA PRO A 245 -6.72 -17.70 5.05
C PRO A 245 -5.32 -17.66 5.71
N LEU A 246 -4.26 -17.76 4.90
CA LEU A 246 -2.88 -17.62 5.35
C LEU A 246 -2.48 -16.21 5.79
N SER A 247 -3.02 -15.14 5.17
CA SER A 247 -2.74 -13.78 5.63
C SER A 247 -3.34 -13.49 7.00
N GLU A 248 -4.37 -14.23 7.40
CA GLU A 248 -4.91 -14.17 8.75
C GLU A 248 -3.98 -14.84 9.76
N LYS A 249 -3.46 -16.05 9.46
CA LYS A 249 -2.57 -16.78 10.37
C LYS A 249 -1.20 -16.12 10.54
N LEU A 250 -0.64 -15.54 9.48
CA LEU A 250 0.73 -14.99 9.50
C LEU A 250 0.91 -13.76 10.41
N LEU A 251 -0.19 -13.11 10.82
CA LEU A 251 -0.14 -11.92 11.67
C LEU A 251 -0.41 -12.21 13.15
N GLU A 252 -0.87 -13.42 13.49
CA GLU A 252 -1.17 -13.81 14.87
C GLU A 252 0.10 -13.86 15.71
N GLY A 253 0.22 -12.92 16.66
CA GLY A 253 1.40 -12.79 17.52
C GLY A 253 2.48 -11.81 17.02
N SER A 254 2.34 -11.29 15.80
CA SER A 254 3.33 -10.37 15.22
C SER A 254 3.25 -8.97 15.86
N LYS A 255 4.27 -8.60 16.64
CA LYS A 255 4.40 -7.25 17.24
C LYS A 255 5.05 -6.30 16.23
N ASN A 256 4.34 -5.96 15.16
CA ASN A 256 4.92 -5.23 14.02
C ASN A 256 5.27 -3.77 14.36
N VAL A 257 6.57 -3.48 14.41
CA VAL A 257 7.12 -2.14 14.69
C VAL A 257 6.89 -1.18 13.51
N CYS A 258 6.86 -1.70 12.28
CA CYS A 258 6.70 -0.92 11.04
C CYS A 258 5.44 -0.04 11.04
N VAL A 259 4.30 -0.62 11.41
CA VAL A 259 2.97 0.01 11.31
C VAL A 259 2.81 1.19 12.27
N ARG A 260 3.51 1.17 13.41
CA ARG A 260 3.38 2.17 14.48
C ARG A 260 3.95 3.54 14.13
N LYS A 261 4.63 3.67 12.99
CA LYS A 261 5.38 4.87 12.61
C LYS A 261 4.66 5.76 11.61
N PHE A 262 3.65 5.23 10.91
CA PHE A 262 2.96 5.96 9.87
C PHE A 262 1.89 6.89 10.45
N LYS A 263 1.91 8.15 10.03
CA LYS A 263 0.91 9.16 10.39
C LYS A 263 -0.45 8.89 9.77
N ARG A 264 -0.46 8.40 8.52
CA ARG A 264 -1.66 8.12 7.73
C ARG A 264 -1.67 6.67 7.28
N MET A 265 -2.85 6.05 7.34
CA MET A 265 -3.05 4.69 6.88
C MET A 265 -4.32 4.57 6.04
N GLU A 266 -4.17 3.92 4.90
CA GLU A 266 -5.24 3.67 3.95
C GLU A 266 -5.33 2.16 3.71
N VAL A 267 -6.47 1.58 4.05
CA VAL A 267 -6.68 0.12 4.06
C VAL A 267 -7.88 -0.21 3.18
N CYS A 268 -7.63 -0.90 2.08
CA CYS A 268 -8.63 -1.23 1.09
C CYS A 268 -8.89 -2.74 1.04
N ASN A 269 -10.14 -3.07 0.77
CA ASN A 269 -10.64 -4.41 0.52
C ASN A 269 -10.26 -5.40 1.65
N CYS A 270 -9.73 -6.57 1.30
CA CYS A 270 -9.41 -7.65 2.22
C CYS A 270 -8.38 -7.26 3.29
N SER A 271 -7.59 -6.21 3.04
CA SER A 271 -6.61 -5.69 4.00
C SER A 271 -7.25 -5.18 5.30
N VAL A 272 -8.56 -4.90 5.29
CA VAL A 272 -9.29 -4.50 6.50
C VAL A 272 -9.22 -5.58 7.58
N ASN A 273 -9.26 -6.86 7.21
CA ASN A 273 -9.11 -7.96 8.18
C ASN A 273 -7.69 -8.07 8.75
N VAL A 274 -6.69 -7.67 7.97
CA VAL A 274 -5.27 -7.63 8.39
C VAL A 274 -5.03 -6.51 9.38
N PHE A 275 -5.61 -5.33 9.13
CA PHE A 275 -5.41 -4.14 9.96
C PHE A 275 -5.66 -4.40 11.45
N PHE A 276 -6.72 -5.14 11.80
CA PHE A 276 -7.10 -5.36 13.19
C PHE A 276 -6.19 -6.30 13.97
N LYS A 277 -5.28 -6.98 13.28
CA LYS A 277 -4.20 -7.75 13.92
C LYS A 277 -2.95 -6.90 14.19
N LEU A 278 -2.90 -5.67 13.69
CA LEU A 278 -1.78 -4.76 13.86
C LEU A 278 -1.90 -3.97 15.16
N VAL A 279 -0.82 -3.92 15.94
CA VAL A 279 -0.78 -3.18 17.21
C VAL A 279 -0.45 -1.70 16.97
N LEU A 280 -1.46 -0.83 17.11
CA LEU A 280 -1.32 0.63 17.03
C LEU A 280 -1.08 1.23 18.42
N ASN A 281 0.11 1.80 18.63
CA ASN A 281 0.50 2.36 19.94
C ASN A 281 0.74 3.89 19.94
N LYS A 282 0.79 4.53 18.77
CA LYS A 282 0.94 5.99 18.62
C LYS A 282 -0.35 6.63 18.14
N GLU A 283 -0.43 7.94 18.32
CA GLU A 283 -1.47 8.78 17.75
C GLU A 283 -1.35 8.83 16.22
N MET A 284 -2.45 8.55 15.52
CA MET A 284 -2.53 8.50 14.06
C MET A 284 -3.38 9.66 13.56
N GLU A 285 -2.91 10.35 12.52
CA GLU A 285 -3.59 11.50 11.94
C GLU A 285 -4.80 11.07 11.10
N LEU A 286 -4.66 10.01 10.31
CA LEU A 286 -5.73 9.53 9.44
C LEU A 286 -5.72 8.00 9.35
N LEU A 287 -6.88 7.40 9.60
CA LEU A 287 -7.18 6.02 9.24
C LEU A 287 -8.36 6.00 8.28
N SER A 288 -8.13 5.54 7.06
CA SER A 288 -9.16 5.40 6.03
C SER A 288 -9.32 3.92 5.67
N MET A 289 -10.54 3.41 5.74
CA MET A 289 -10.87 2.05 5.32
C MET A 289 -11.96 2.03 4.25
N VAL A 290 -11.77 1.17 3.26
CA VAL A 290 -12.73 0.94 2.18
C VAL A 290 -12.88 -0.55 2.00
N ALA A 291 -14.10 -1.08 2.08
CA ALA A 291 -14.36 -2.49 1.79
C ALA A 291 -15.47 -2.61 0.75
N ASN A 292 -15.09 -2.94 -0.48
CA ASN A 292 -16.04 -2.97 -1.61
C ASN A 292 -16.95 -4.20 -1.65
N ARG A 293 -16.63 -5.25 -0.87
CA ARG A 293 -17.45 -6.47 -0.78
C ARG A 293 -17.64 -6.87 0.68
N LYS A 294 -18.74 -7.57 0.99
CA LYS A 294 -19.07 -8.00 2.35
C LYS A 294 -17.99 -8.91 2.94
N GLU A 295 -17.36 -9.73 2.12
CA GLU A 295 -16.35 -10.71 2.52
C GLU A 295 -15.07 -10.04 3.02
N HIS A 296 -14.78 -8.81 2.57
CA HIS A 296 -13.59 -8.06 2.94
C HIS A 296 -13.53 -7.71 4.43
N VAL A 297 -14.67 -7.72 5.14
CA VAL A 297 -14.76 -7.51 6.60
C VAL A 297 -15.17 -8.77 7.35
N SER A 298 -15.31 -9.92 6.69
CA SER A 298 -15.82 -11.15 7.33
C SER A 298 -14.97 -11.60 8.52
N GLY A 299 -13.64 -11.53 8.40
CA GLY A 299 -12.70 -11.97 9.44
C GLY A 299 -12.81 -11.17 10.74
N ILE A 300 -13.06 -9.86 10.66
CA ILE A 300 -13.28 -9.02 11.85
C ILE A 300 -14.70 -9.21 12.44
N MET A 301 -15.70 -9.55 11.63
CA MET A 301 -17.08 -9.63 12.10
C MET A 301 -17.36 -10.77 13.10
N GLY A 302 -16.45 -11.75 13.19
CA GLY A 302 -16.48 -12.80 14.23
C GLY A 302 -16.12 -12.30 15.64
N ALA A 303 -15.49 -11.13 15.78
CA ALA A 303 -15.13 -10.57 17.07
C ALA A 303 -16.37 -10.14 17.88
N LYS A 304 -16.26 -10.12 19.22
CA LYS A 304 -17.32 -9.56 20.08
C LYS A 304 -17.50 -8.07 19.80
N ASN A 305 -18.72 -7.54 19.91
CA ASN A 305 -18.96 -6.10 19.78
C ASN A 305 -18.14 -5.33 20.82
N ASN A 306 -17.63 -4.16 20.44
CA ASN A 306 -16.79 -3.29 21.30
C ASN A 306 -15.57 -4.00 21.92
N SER A 307 -14.98 -4.98 21.24
CA SER A 307 -13.81 -5.73 21.74
C SER A 307 -12.50 -5.28 21.14
N ILE A 308 -12.54 -4.63 19.98
CA ILE A 308 -11.35 -4.29 19.21
C ILE A 308 -10.90 -2.89 19.59
N ARG A 309 -9.80 -2.83 20.33
CA ARG A 309 -9.12 -1.56 20.63
C ARG A 309 -8.16 -1.26 19.50
N PHE A 310 -8.25 -0.04 18.99
CA PHE A 310 -7.27 0.53 18.08
C PHE A 310 -6.90 1.89 18.68
N GLY A 311 -5.67 2.36 18.50
CA GLY A 311 -5.08 3.49 19.24
C GLY A 311 -5.81 4.84 19.06
N LYS A 312 -5.15 5.94 19.42
CA LYS A 312 -5.71 7.29 19.22
C LYS A 312 -5.69 7.65 17.73
N VAL A 313 -6.85 7.91 17.13
CA VAL A 313 -7.00 8.26 15.71
C VAL A 313 -7.74 9.57 15.57
N LYS A 314 -7.07 10.61 15.06
CA LYS A 314 -7.66 11.95 14.89
C LYS A 314 -8.81 11.93 13.90
N ARG A 315 -8.60 11.31 12.73
CA ARG A 315 -9.58 11.24 11.65
C ARG A 315 -9.82 9.80 11.22
N LEU A 316 -11.06 9.33 11.35
CA LEU A 316 -11.49 8.00 10.91
C LEU A 316 -12.45 8.12 9.73
N LYS A 317 -12.11 7.49 8.60
CA LYS A 317 -12.96 7.44 7.41
C LYS A 317 -13.30 6.01 7.07
N LEU A 318 -14.59 5.66 7.04
CA LEU A 318 -15.06 4.32 6.69
C LEU A 318 -16.02 4.42 5.52
N SER A 319 -15.70 3.71 4.44
CA SER A 319 -16.54 3.64 3.24
C SER A 319 -17.00 2.22 2.94
N ASN A 320 -18.18 2.10 2.33
CA ASN A 320 -18.77 0.85 1.89
C ASN A 320 -18.96 -0.13 3.06
N TYR A 321 -18.66 -1.42 2.88
CA TYR A 321 -18.82 -2.45 3.93
C TYR A 321 -17.93 -2.23 5.17
N SER A 322 -16.92 -1.35 5.10
CA SER A 322 -16.03 -1.09 6.23
C SER A 322 -16.74 -0.39 7.38
N ILE A 323 -17.89 0.25 7.14
CA ILE A 323 -18.71 0.86 8.21
C ILE A 323 -19.13 -0.19 9.25
N LYS A 324 -19.33 -1.45 8.85
CA LYS A 324 -19.72 -2.55 9.76
C LYS A 324 -18.70 -2.80 10.86
N ILE A 325 -17.44 -2.41 10.65
CA ILE A 325 -16.39 -2.60 11.65
C ILE A 325 -16.65 -1.76 12.90
N LEU A 326 -17.40 -0.65 12.81
CA LEU A 326 -17.75 0.19 13.95
C LEU A 326 -18.40 -0.60 15.09
N LEU A 327 -19.21 -1.63 14.77
CA LEU A 327 -19.82 -2.51 15.76
C LEU A 327 -18.79 -3.23 16.63
N LYS A 328 -17.58 -3.42 16.11
CA LYS A 328 -16.49 -4.17 16.76
C LYS A 328 -15.51 -3.26 17.49
N LEU A 329 -15.43 -1.99 17.11
CA LEU A 329 -14.46 -1.04 17.66
C LEU A 329 -14.84 -0.62 19.08
N LYS A 330 -13.84 -0.58 19.96
CA LYS A 330 -13.92 0.10 21.26
C LYS A 330 -13.15 1.40 21.18
N LEU A 331 -13.88 2.51 21.14
CA LEU A 331 -13.32 3.85 21.19
C LEU A 331 -13.10 4.28 22.66
N TYR A 332 -12.05 5.05 22.91
CA TYR A 332 -11.70 5.51 24.25
C TYR A 332 -12.61 6.67 24.67
N GLU A 333 -13.30 6.55 25.80
CA GLU A 333 -14.32 7.51 26.27
C GLU A 333 -13.79 8.95 26.43
N GLU A 334 -12.54 9.08 26.87
CA GLU A 334 -11.90 10.39 27.07
C GLU A 334 -11.21 10.95 25.82
N TYR A 335 -11.03 10.14 24.78
CA TYR A 335 -10.40 10.60 23.56
C TYR A 335 -11.42 11.31 22.67
N VAL A 336 -11.08 12.52 22.25
CA VAL A 336 -11.89 13.31 21.32
C VAL A 336 -11.34 13.08 19.91
N MET A 337 -12.15 12.44 19.07
CA MET A 337 -11.85 12.28 17.64
C MET A 337 -12.19 13.58 16.90
N GLU A 338 -11.22 14.10 16.13
CA GLU A 338 -11.40 15.34 15.36
C GLU A 338 -12.46 15.14 14.25
N GLU A 339 -12.43 14.00 13.54
CA GLU A 339 -13.35 13.73 12.43
C GLU A 339 -13.73 12.25 12.29
N LEU A 340 -15.03 11.96 12.22
CA LEU A 340 -15.58 10.67 11.79
C LEU A 340 -16.37 10.85 10.49
N VAL A 341 -15.95 10.18 9.42
CA VAL A 341 -16.64 10.18 8.11
C VAL A 341 -17.12 8.79 7.77
N LEU A 342 -18.42 8.64 7.54
CA LEU A 342 -19.03 7.40 7.07
C LEU A 342 -19.64 7.65 5.68
N ASN A 343 -19.32 6.77 4.72
CA ASN A 343 -19.79 6.89 3.35
C ASN A 343 -20.36 5.56 2.85
N ALA A 344 -21.66 5.51 2.59
CA ALA A 344 -22.33 4.30 2.11
C ALA A 344 -23.14 4.59 0.84
N PRO A 345 -22.54 4.49 -0.36
CA PRO A 345 -23.24 4.75 -1.62
C PRO A 345 -24.42 3.82 -1.91
N GLU A 346 -24.53 2.70 -1.18
CA GLU A 346 -25.53 1.64 -1.42
C GLU A 346 -26.05 1.11 -0.08
N LEU A 347 -27.33 0.71 -0.05
CA LEU A 347 -28.01 0.23 1.17
C LEU A 347 -27.30 -1.00 1.78
N GLU A 348 -26.78 -1.89 0.93
CA GLU A 348 -26.13 -3.14 1.35
C GLU A 348 -24.88 -2.95 2.24
N HIS A 349 -24.22 -1.79 2.09
CA HIS A 349 -23.07 -1.39 2.90
C HIS A 349 -23.43 -1.25 4.38
N VAL A 350 -24.67 -0.85 4.68
CA VAL A 350 -25.16 -0.61 6.05
C VAL A 350 -26.29 -1.54 6.46
N SER A 351 -26.88 -2.32 5.54
CA SER A 351 -28.02 -3.20 5.80
C SER A 351 -27.80 -4.13 7.01
N GLY A 352 -26.59 -4.68 7.16
CA GLY A 352 -26.25 -5.54 8.31
C GLY A 352 -26.12 -4.82 9.66
N ILE A 353 -26.12 -3.48 9.68
CA ILE A 353 -26.18 -2.65 10.88
C ILE A 353 -27.66 -2.28 11.17
N LEU A 354 -28.41 -1.96 10.12
CA LEU A 354 -29.80 -1.51 10.20
C LEU A 354 -30.74 -2.66 10.56
N TYR A 355 -30.67 -3.73 9.78
CA TYR A 355 -31.54 -4.88 9.90
C TYR A 355 -30.83 -5.94 10.73
N GLU A 356 -31.30 -6.10 11.97
CA GLU A 356 -30.78 -7.09 12.90
C GLU A 356 -31.04 -8.52 12.39
N ALA A 357 -30.16 -9.47 12.71
CA ALA A 357 -30.47 -10.88 12.59
C ALA A 357 -31.45 -11.27 13.70
N LEU A 358 -32.72 -11.43 13.33
CA LEU A 358 -33.75 -12.02 14.19
C LEU A 358 -33.41 -13.48 14.46
N TYR A 359 -32.96 -13.82 15.66
CA TYR A 359 -32.82 -15.21 16.07
C TYR A 359 -34.15 -15.70 16.66
N ILE A 360 -34.78 -16.66 15.97
CA ILE A 360 -35.90 -17.43 16.53
C ILE A 360 -35.29 -18.51 17.40
N THR A 361 -35.47 -18.41 18.72
CA THR A 361 -35.19 -19.54 19.62
C THR A 361 -36.32 -20.57 19.53
N ARG A 362 -36.05 -21.81 19.93
CA ARG A 362 -37.04 -22.92 19.99
C ARG A 362 -38.28 -22.58 20.86
N THR A 363 -38.23 -21.50 21.63
CA THR A 363 -39.30 -20.98 22.49
C THR A 363 -39.99 -19.72 21.94
N GLY A 364 -39.68 -19.28 20.72
CA GLY A 364 -40.38 -18.18 20.03
C GLY A 364 -40.01 -16.76 20.52
N ILE A 365 -38.95 -16.60 21.32
CA ILE A 365 -38.53 -15.28 21.83
C ILE A 365 -37.61 -14.62 20.80
N LEU A 366 -38.05 -13.50 20.23
CA LEU A 366 -37.20 -12.57 19.47
C LEU A 366 -36.26 -11.85 20.45
N TYR A 367 -34.99 -12.24 20.51
CA TYR A 367 -33.98 -11.37 21.14
C TYR A 367 -33.58 -10.28 20.14
N LYS A 368 -33.96 -9.03 20.46
CA LYS A 368 -33.45 -7.84 19.79
C LYS A 368 -32.05 -7.56 20.34
N ALA A 369 -31.00 -7.95 19.62
CA ALA A 369 -29.64 -7.60 20.02
C ALA A 369 -29.47 -6.09 19.86
N ASN A 370 -29.33 -5.37 20.97
CA ASN A 370 -29.08 -3.93 20.90
C ASN A 370 -27.70 -3.67 20.29
N ASN A 371 -27.67 -3.32 19.00
CA ASN A 371 -26.47 -3.03 18.23
C ASN A 371 -26.12 -1.54 18.24
N ASP A 372 -26.30 -0.90 19.41
CA ASP A 372 -25.81 0.46 19.62
C ASP A 372 -24.30 0.52 19.39
N ILE A 373 -23.86 1.52 18.62
CA ILE A 373 -22.47 1.77 18.25
C ILE A 373 -21.98 2.94 19.09
N TYR A 374 -21.10 2.66 20.05
CA TYR A 374 -20.52 3.68 20.90
C TYR A 374 -19.30 4.32 20.22
N ILE A 375 -19.43 5.57 19.81
CA ILE A 375 -18.38 6.30 19.07
C ILE A 375 -17.59 7.32 19.92
N GLY A 376 -17.84 7.38 21.24
CA GLY A 376 -17.07 8.23 22.15
C GLY A 376 -17.36 9.72 21.98
N LYS A 377 -16.31 10.56 22.04
CA LYS A 377 -16.39 12.01 21.78
C LYS A 377 -15.91 12.29 20.35
N VAL A 378 -16.67 13.07 19.59
CA VAL A 378 -16.40 13.41 18.18
C VAL A 378 -16.70 14.89 17.93
N GLU A 379 -15.72 15.62 17.40
CA GLU A 379 -15.84 17.05 17.04
C GLU A 379 -16.62 17.24 15.73
N ASN A 380 -16.26 16.49 14.69
CA ASN A 380 -16.88 16.58 13.38
C ASN A 380 -17.41 15.21 12.93
N LEU A 381 -18.73 15.09 12.73
CA LEU A 381 -19.35 13.89 12.18
C LEU A 381 -19.91 14.18 10.78
N MET A 382 -19.52 13.37 9.81
CA MET A 382 -20.04 13.41 8.45
C MET A 382 -20.63 12.06 8.05
N LEU A 383 -21.92 12.04 7.74
CA LEU A 383 -22.62 10.88 7.20
C LEU A 383 -23.03 11.17 5.76
N ARG A 384 -22.59 10.33 4.84
CA ARG A 384 -22.91 10.41 3.41
C ARG A 384 -23.76 9.22 2.96
N ASP A 385 -24.74 9.52 2.11
CA ASP A 385 -25.63 8.56 1.47
C ASP A 385 -26.34 7.64 2.50
N TYR A 386 -26.41 6.33 2.27
CA TYR A 386 -27.13 5.40 3.14
C TYR A 386 -26.57 5.33 4.58
N SER A 387 -25.39 5.90 4.85
CA SER A 387 -24.82 5.96 6.21
C SER A 387 -25.59 6.92 7.11
N ILE A 388 -26.48 7.75 6.57
CA ILE A 388 -27.40 8.54 7.40
C ILE A 388 -28.33 7.62 8.20
N ASN A 389 -28.75 6.48 7.62
CA ASN A 389 -29.70 5.57 8.26
C ASN A 389 -29.15 4.88 9.51
N ILE A 390 -27.83 4.83 9.72
CA ILE A 390 -27.25 4.27 10.94
C ILE A 390 -27.29 5.24 12.13
N LEU A 391 -27.73 6.49 11.91
CA LEU A 391 -27.74 7.53 12.93
C LEU A 391 -28.47 7.13 14.24
N PRO A 392 -29.65 6.47 14.23
CA PRO A 392 -30.31 6.03 15.46
C PRO A 392 -29.50 5.03 16.30
N LYS A 393 -28.57 4.31 15.66
CA LYS A 393 -27.69 3.32 16.29
C LYS A 393 -26.42 3.95 16.88
N LEU A 394 -26.03 5.15 16.45
CA LEU A 394 -24.84 5.82 16.96
C LEU A 394 -25.09 6.42 18.34
N LYS A 395 -24.22 6.13 19.31
CA LYS A 395 -24.22 6.68 20.67
C LYS A 395 -22.90 7.40 20.93
N LEU A 396 -23.01 8.69 21.30
CA LEU A 396 -21.88 9.51 21.73
C LEU A 396 -21.78 9.49 23.27
N HIS A 397 -20.62 9.85 23.78
CA HIS A 397 -20.43 10.11 25.19
C HIS A 397 -21.32 11.28 25.66
N GLU A 398 -21.88 11.23 26.88
CA GLU A 398 -22.84 12.23 27.39
C GLU A 398 -22.30 13.66 27.37
N GLY A 399 -21.00 13.82 27.67
CA GLY A 399 -20.31 15.10 27.64
C GLY A 399 -19.85 15.57 26.25
N ASN A 400 -20.25 14.91 25.16
CA ASN A 400 -19.82 15.32 23.81
C ASN A 400 -20.48 16.65 23.40
N VAL A 401 -19.65 17.58 22.91
CA VAL A 401 -20.11 18.83 22.29
C VAL A 401 -19.55 18.87 20.88
N MET A 402 -20.39 18.54 19.89
CA MET A 402 -19.99 18.44 18.50
C MET A 402 -19.90 19.82 17.86
N GLU A 403 -18.83 20.08 17.12
CA GLU A 403 -18.61 21.32 16.40
C GLU A 403 -19.43 21.37 15.11
N LYS A 404 -19.36 20.31 14.31
CA LYS A 404 -20.04 20.19 13.03
C LYS A 404 -20.65 18.80 12.87
N PHE A 405 -21.93 18.79 12.55
CA PHE A 405 -22.63 17.60 12.09
C PHE A 405 -23.07 17.83 10.64
N HIS A 406 -22.60 17.02 9.70
CA HIS A 406 -22.90 17.16 8.28
C HIS A 406 -23.58 15.89 7.75
N LEU A 407 -24.73 16.06 7.12
CA LEU A 407 -25.48 15.01 6.45
C LEU A 407 -25.52 15.31 4.96
N SER A 408 -25.09 14.39 4.11
CA SER A 408 -25.14 14.57 2.66
C SER A 408 -25.82 13.39 2.00
N ALA A 409 -26.92 13.63 1.29
CA ALA A 409 -27.70 12.59 0.63
C ALA A 409 -27.94 12.94 -0.83
N TYR A 410 -27.32 12.20 -1.76
CA TYR A 410 -27.54 12.47 -3.19
C TYR A 410 -28.95 12.09 -3.68
N LYS A 411 -29.64 11.16 -2.99
CA LYS A 411 -30.97 10.68 -3.37
C LYS A 411 -31.86 10.53 -2.14
N THR A 412 -33.18 10.63 -2.34
CA THR A 412 -34.18 10.43 -1.29
C THR A 412 -34.13 9.03 -0.69
N GLU A 413 -33.78 8.00 -1.48
CA GLU A 413 -33.59 6.63 -1.01
C GLU A 413 -32.50 6.49 0.07
N HIS A 414 -31.53 7.40 0.12
CA HIS A 414 -30.44 7.38 1.10
C HIS A 414 -30.92 7.64 2.54
N ILE A 415 -32.12 8.20 2.72
CA ILE A 415 -32.69 8.54 4.04
C ILE A 415 -34.02 7.80 4.30
N SER A 416 -34.39 6.80 3.50
CA SER A 416 -35.71 6.15 3.62
C SER A 416 -35.93 5.54 5.01
N GLU A 417 -34.94 4.86 5.56
CA GLU A 417 -35.05 4.16 6.85
C GLU A 417 -35.16 5.12 8.03
N ILE A 418 -34.43 6.25 7.98
CA ILE A 418 -34.49 7.23 9.07
C ILE A 418 -35.81 8.01 9.08
N LEU A 419 -36.43 8.20 7.92
CA LEU A 419 -37.76 8.81 7.81
C LEU A 419 -38.87 7.91 8.39
N CYS A 420 -38.66 6.59 8.37
CA CYS A 420 -39.56 5.62 9.00
C CYS A 420 -39.25 5.37 10.48
N ALA A 421 -38.17 5.94 11.02
CA ALA A 421 -37.80 5.76 12.41
C ALA A 421 -38.76 6.53 13.34
N ALA A 422 -39.03 5.96 14.51
CA ALA A 422 -39.89 6.61 15.50
C ALA A 422 -39.33 7.99 15.92
N ASP A 423 -40.22 8.92 16.23
CA ASP A 423 -39.86 10.23 16.76
C ASP A 423 -38.97 10.10 18.00
N ASN A 424 -37.98 10.97 18.13
CA ASN A 424 -37.00 10.97 19.23
C ASN A 424 -36.09 9.72 19.31
N SER A 425 -36.01 8.92 18.23
CA SER A 425 -35.08 7.78 18.12
C SER A 425 -33.61 8.21 18.08
N ILE A 426 -33.33 9.49 17.84
CA ILE A 426 -31.98 10.06 17.72
C ILE A 426 -31.75 11.03 18.89
N ARG A 427 -30.79 10.70 19.77
CA ARG A 427 -30.35 11.56 20.87
C ARG A 427 -28.85 11.80 20.74
N PHE A 428 -28.48 12.93 20.16
CA PHE A 428 -27.12 13.21 19.67
C PHE A 428 -26.32 14.25 20.49
N GLY A 429 -26.79 14.59 21.69
CA GLY A 429 -26.12 15.57 22.55
C GLY A 429 -26.18 17.00 22.01
N LYS A 430 -25.19 17.82 22.37
CA LYS A 430 -25.09 19.23 21.93
C LYS A 430 -24.34 19.33 20.60
N VAL A 431 -24.93 19.99 19.61
CA VAL A 431 -24.33 20.24 18.27
C VAL A 431 -24.30 21.73 18.00
N LYS A 432 -23.13 22.29 17.69
CA LYS A 432 -22.97 23.74 17.40
C LYS A 432 -23.45 24.11 15.99
N ARG A 433 -23.12 23.30 14.98
CA ARG A 433 -23.49 23.52 13.57
C ARG A 433 -24.00 22.24 12.93
N LEU A 434 -25.16 22.34 12.27
CA LEU A 434 -25.76 21.27 11.49
C LEU A 434 -25.83 21.71 10.03
N GLU A 435 -25.22 20.94 9.14
CA GLU A 435 -25.23 21.13 7.70
C GLU A 435 -25.93 19.95 7.01
N ARG A 436 -26.66 20.23 5.94
CA ARG A 436 -27.43 19.24 5.18
C ARG A 436 -27.38 19.61 3.70
N ASP A 437 -26.85 18.70 2.89
CA ASP A 437 -26.71 18.86 1.43
C ASP A 437 -27.45 17.75 0.66
#